data_AF-A0A2N5YUE0-F1
#
_entry.id   AF-A0A2N5YUE0-F1
#
_cell.length_a   1.000
_cell.length_b   1.000
_cell.length_c   1.000
_cell.angle_alpha   90.00
_cell.angle_beta   90.00
_cell.angle_gamma   90.00
#
_symmetry.space_group_name_H-M   'P 1'
#
loop_
_entity.id
_entity.type
_entity.pdbx_description
1 polymer ?
#
loop_
_entity_poly.entity_id
_entity_poly.type
_entity_poly.pdbx_seq_one_letter_code
_entity_poly.pdbx_strand_id
1 'polypeptide(L)'
;MFAQEREIANFIASGDNAFEQKNYYGAAKMYEEALKYNSKMYDIVWKAAEAYMLDNDYVRAARHYRILTDKIPDKYPEAVFYYASMLKADEEFVKAQYFFQRYLYYNELDSANLNVIKAKDEILNCELAWKMYNNPNGVKVIQCD
;
A
#
# COMPACT_ATOMS: atom_id res chain seq x y z
N MET A 1 -5.05 -8.87 31.54
CA MET A 1 -4.13 -7.85 30.98
C MET A 1 -2.84 -8.50 30.49
N PHE A 2 -2.04 -9.14 31.35
CA PHE A 2 -0.77 -9.80 30.95
C PHE A 2 -0.89 -10.92 29.89
N ALA A 3 -1.96 -11.70 29.89
CA ALA A 3 -2.14 -12.79 28.92
C ALA A 3 -2.35 -12.26 27.48
N GLN A 4 -3.12 -11.18 27.34
CA GLN A 4 -3.43 -10.56 26.05
C GLN A 4 -2.20 -9.88 25.45
N GLU A 5 -1.43 -9.15 26.27
CA GLU A 5 -0.18 -8.51 25.83
C GLU A 5 0.83 -9.53 25.31
N ARG A 6 0.96 -10.68 26.00
CA ARG A 6 1.80 -11.78 25.56
C ARG A 6 1.33 -12.38 24.24
N GLU A 7 0.03 -12.52 24.06
CA GLU A 7 -0.54 -13.06 22.83
C GLU A 7 -0.33 -12.13 21.63
N ILE A 8 -0.55 -10.82 21.80
CA ILE A 8 -0.22 -9.80 20.80
C ILE A 8 1.26 -9.89 20.40
N ALA A 9 2.17 -9.97 21.38
CA ALA A 9 3.60 -10.08 21.13
C ALA A 9 3.97 -11.35 20.34
N ASN A 10 3.32 -12.48 20.64
CA ASN A 10 3.55 -13.73 19.90
C ASN A 10 3.12 -13.63 18.44
N PHE A 11 1.97 -12.99 18.16
CA PHE A 11 1.52 -12.75 16.79
C PHE A 11 2.48 -11.84 16.03
N ILE A 12 2.93 -10.74 16.65
CA ILE A 12 3.90 -9.83 16.04
C ILE A 12 5.22 -10.57 15.73
N ALA A 13 5.76 -11.31 16.70
CA ALA A 13 7.01 -12.06 16.52
C ALA A 13 6.90 -13.13 15.43
N SER A 14 5.75 -13.82 15.35
CA SER A 14 5.48 -14.79 14.29
C SER A 14 5.35 -14.12 12.92
N GLY A 15 4.76 -12.93 12.86
CA GLY A 15 4.70 -12.10 11.66
C GLY A 15 6.08 -11.65 11.18
N ASP A 16 6.90 -11.14 12.10
CA ASP A 16 8.28 -10.71 11.83
C ASP A 16 9.11 -11.88 11.29
N ASN A 17 9.04 -13.04 11.93
CA ASN A 17 9.75 -14.25 11.51
C ASN A 17 9.29 -14.77 10.13
N ALA A 18 7.98 -14.73 9.84
CA ALA A 18 7.46 -15.09 8.52
C ALA A 18 7.90 -14.09 7.44
N PHE A 19 7.98 -12.80 7.78
CA PHE A 19 8.43 -11.75 6.87
C PHE A 19 9.90 -11.94 6.48
N GLU A 20 10.77 -12.24 7.45
CA GLU A 20 12.18 -12.57 7.21
C GLU A 20 12.36 -13.78 6.28
N GLN A 21 11.47 -14.76 6.39
CA GLN A 21 11.43 -15.95 5.53
C GLN A 21 10.78 -15.69 4.16
N LYS A 22 10.39 -14.45 3.85
CA LYS A 22 9.67 -14.06 2.63
C LYS A 22 8.30 -14.72 2.48
N ASN A 23 7.76 -15.28 3.56
CA ASN A 23 6.37 -15.71 3.63
C ASN A 23 5.50 -14.49 3.95
N TYR A 24 5.39 -13.58 2.98
CA TYR A 24 4.75 -12.28 3.19
C TYR A 24 3.26 -12.40 3.46
N TYR A 25 2.54 -13.29 2.78
CA TYR A 25 1.16 -13.60 3.11
C TYR A 25 0.99 -14.05 4.57
N GLY A 26 1.81 -15.01 5.02
CA GLY A 26 1.80 -15.49 6.40
C GLY A 26 2.12 -14.38 7.40
N ALA A 27 3.09 -13.53 7.09
CA ALA A 27 3.44 -12.37 7.91
C ALA A 27 2.26 -11.41 8.07
N ALA A 28 1.63 -11.02 6.95
CA ALA A 28 0.47 -10.14 6.95
C ALA A 28 -0.70 -10.70 7.78
N LYS A 29 -0.93 -12.02 7.70
CA LYS A 29 -1.94 -12.69 8.53
C LYS A 29 -1.63 -12.61 10.01
N MET A 30 -0.39 -12.85 10.42
CA MET A 30 -0.02 -12.76 11.84
C MET A 30 -0.14 -11.32 12.37
N TYR A 31 0.24 -10.31 11.58
CA TYR A 31 0.01 -8.92 11.95
C TYR A 31 -1.48 -8.58 12.06
N GLU A 32 -2.34 -9.09 11.16
CA GLU A 32 -3.79 -8.92 11.25
C GLU A 32 -4.37 -9.57 12.53
N GLU A 33 -3.87 -10.73 12.97
CA GLU A 33 -4.26 -11.33 14.24
C GLU A 33 -3.91 -10.43 15.44
N ALA A 34 -2.71 -9.83 15.46
CA ALA A 34 -2.33 -8.85 16.48
C ALA A 34 -3.27 -7.63 16.48
N LEU A 35 -3.63 -7.13 15.30
CA LEU A 35 -4.49 -5.95 15.13
C LEU A 35 -5.94 -6.18 15.57
N LYS A 36 -6.41 -7.43 15.68
CA LYS A 36 -7.74 -7.73 16.27
C LYS A 36 -7.82 -7.31 17.74
N TYR A 37 -6.71 -7.34 18.46
CA TYR A 37 -6.66 -6.93 19.87
C TYR A 37 -6.53 -5.42 20.05
N ASN A 38 -5.76 -4.77 19.17
CA ASN A 38 -5.58 -3.32 19.16
C ASN A 38 -5.34 -2.81 17.74
N SER A 39 -6.38 -2.28 17.10
CA SER A 39 -6.32 -1.81 15.73
C SER A 39 -5.55 -0.49 15.54
N LYS A 40 -5.09 0.15 16.63
CA LYS A 40 -4.33 1.40 16.61
C LYS A 40 -2.81 1.20 16.76
N MET A 41 -2.33 -0.04 16.71
CA MET A 41 -0.90 -0.34 16.61
C MET A 41 -0.41 0.00 15.20
N TYR A 42 -0.25 1.28 14.89
CA TYR A 42 -0.02 1.76 13.54
C TYR A 42 1.27 1.24 12.90
N ASP A 43 2.32 0.97 13.69
CA ASP A 43 3.53 0.28 13.20
C ASP A 43 3.21 -1.13 12.67
N ILE A 44 2.26 -1.83 13.31
CA ILE A 44 1.82 -3.16 12.89
C ILE A 44 0.90 -3.06 11.67
N VAL A 45 0.10 -1.99 11.55
CA VAL A 45 -0.66 -1.70 10.33
C VAL A 45 0.27 -1.46 9.14
N TRP A 46 1.36 -0.71 9.35
CA TRP A 46 2.39 -0.49 8.33
C TRP A 46 3.04 -1.81 7.91
N LYS A 47 3.49 -2.63 8.86
CA LYS A 47 4.07 -3.96 8.58
C LYS A 47 3.10 -4.87 7.80
N ALA A 48 1.82 -4.86 8.14
CA ALA A 48 0.79 -5.61 7.41
C ALA A 48 0.64 -5.09 5.96
N ALA A 49 0.66 -3.78 5.76
CA ALA A 49 0.58 -3.16 4.45
C ALA A 49 1.78 -3.54 3.56
N GLU A 50 3.00 -3.45 4.11
CA GLU A 50 4.24 -3.85 3.40
C GLU A 50 4.25 -5.33 3.05
N ALA A 51 3.84 -6.19 3.98
CA ALA A 51 3.77 -7.62 3.74
C ALA A 51 2.80 -7.94 2.59
N TYR A 52 1.58 -7.39 2.59
CA TYR A 52 0.66 -7.60 1.47
C TYR A 52 1.17 -7.00 0.15
N MET A 53 1.86 -5.85 0.19
CA MET A 53 2.47 -5.25 -1.01
C MET A 53 3.52 -6.19 -1.61
N LEU A 54 4.39 -6.78 -0.78
CA LEU A 54 5.44 -7.72 -1.22
C LEU A 54 4.88 -9.07 -1.67
N ASP A 55 3.69 -9.44 -1.19
CA ASP A 55 2.91 -10.60 -1.64
C ASP A 55 2.16 -10.34 -2.97
N ASN A 56 2.16 -9.09 -3.45
CA ASN A 56 1.36 -8.59 -4.58
C ASN A 56 -0.16 -8.58 -4.34
N ASP A 57 -0.61 -8.67 -3.08
CA ASP A 57 -2.01 -8.45 -2.71
C ASP A 57 -2.26 -6.95 -2.50
N TYR A 58 -2.29 -6.22 -3.63
CA TYR A 58 -2.38 -4.76 -3.62
C TYR A 58 -3.70 -4.25 -3.01
N VAL A 59 -4.79 -5.01 -3.13
CA VAL A 59 -6.09 -4.66 -2.54
C VAL A 59 -5.99 -4.63 -1.01
N ARG A 60 -5.40 -5.67 -0.40
CA ARG A 60 -5.23 -5.70 1.07
C ARG A 60 -4.15 -4.73 1.54
N ALA A 61 -3.08 -4.55 0.77
CA ALA A 61 -2.07 -3.53 1.06
C ALA A 61 -2.70 -2.13 1.08
N ALA A 62 -3.50 -1.78 0.06
CA ALA A 62 -4.21 -0.51 -0.04
C ALA A 62 -5.09 -0.25 1.18
N ARG A 63 -5.83 -1.26 1.65
CA ARG A 63 -6.69 -1.15 2.84
C ARG A 63 -5.89 -0.74 4.08
N HIS A 64 -4.71 -1.31 4.29
CA HIS A 64 -3.88 -1.01 5.46
C HIS A 64 -3.17 0.34 5.33
N TYR A 65 -2.59 0.67 4.17
CA TYR A 65 -2.00 2.00 3.94
C TYR A 65 -3.03 3.14 4.06
N ARG A 66 -4.30 2.88 3.67
CA ARG A 66 -5.39 3.83 3.85
C ARG A 66 -5.61 4.18 5.33
N ILE A 67 -5.52 3.22 6.25
CA ILE A 67 -5.68 3.48 7.69
C ILE A 67 -4.66 4.53 8.14
N LEU A 68 -3.41 4.38 7.73
CA LEU A 68 -2.34 5.32 8.09
C LEU A 68 -2.56 6.69 7.46
N THR A 69 -2.89 6.72 6.17
CA THR A 69 -3.22 7.93 5.39
C THR A 69 -4.39 8.73 6.01
N ASP A 70 -5.42 8.03 6.47
CA ASP A 70 -6.64 8.66 6.99
C ASP A 70 -6.53 9.05 8.46
N LYS A 71 -5.69 8.37 9.26
CA LYS A 71 -5.63 8.56 10.73
C LYS A 71 -4.43 9.35 11.22
N ILE A 72 -3.26 9.13 10.63
CA ILE A 72 -1.99 9.71 11.11
C ILE A 72 -1.03 10.05 9.95
N PRO A 73 -1.50 10.79 8.92
CA PRO A 73 -0.70 11.08 7.73
C PRO A 73 0.63 11.77 8.05
N ASP A 74 0.68 12.61 9.08
CA ASP A 74 1.90 13.32 9.48
C ASP A 74 3.00 12.40 10.03
N LYS A 75 2.63 11.22 10.56
CA LYS A 75 3.57 10.23 11.10
C LYS A 75 4.03 9.19 10.07
N TYR A 76 3.21 8.95 9.05
CA TYR A 76 3.51 8.04 7.94
C TYR A 76 3.21 8.74 6.61
N PRO A 77 3.91 9.82 6.27
CA PRO A 77 3.66 10.56 5.04
C PRO A 77 3.85 9.69 3.79
N GLU A 78 4.74 8.69 3.84
CA GLU A 78 4.96 7.71 2.78
C GLU A 78 3.75 6.79 2.56
N ALA A 79 2.89 6.59 3.57
CA ALA A 79 1.69 5.77 3.41
C ALA A 79 0.76 6.34 2.34
N VAL A 80 0.74 7.67 2.14
CA VAL A 80 -0.07 8.31 1.10
C VAL A 80 0.43 7.90 -0.30
N PHE A 81 1.75 7.89 -0.49
CA PHE A 81 2.38 7.47 -1.74
C PHE A 81 2.14 5.98 -2.01
N TYR A 82 2.34 5.12 -1.02
CA TYR A 82 2.14 3.68 -1.19
C TYR A 82 0.65 3.35 -1.38
N TYR A 83 -0.26 4.02 -0.68
CA TYR A 83 -1.70 3.86 -0.92
C TYR A 83 -2.08 4.20 -2.37
N ALA A 84 -1.59 5.33 -2.89
CA ALA A 84 -1.79 5.70 -4.30
C ALA A 84 -1.23 4.64 -5.26
N SER A 85 -0.04 4.10 -4.96
CA SER A 85 0.60 3.05 -5.76
C SER A 85 -0.20 1.76 -5.77
N MET A 86 -0.78 1.36 -4.63
CA MET A 86 -1.63 0.18 -4.54
C MET A 86 -2.96 0.38 -5.28
N LEU A 87 -3.56 1.57 -5.18
CA LEU A 87 -4.76 1.92 -5.97
C LEU A 87 -4.48 1.84 -7.47
N LYS A 88 -3.32 2.34 -7.93
CA LYS A 88 -2.93 2.25 -9.34
C LYS A 88 -2.81 0.78 -9.78
N ALA A 89 -2.20 -0.06 -8.94
CA ALA A 89 -2.04 -1.48 -9.24
C ALA A 89 -3.38 -2.24 -9.27
N ASP A 90 -4.39 -1.73 -8.57
CA ASP A 90 -5.79 -2.20 -8.60
C ASP A 90 -6.65 -1.47 -9.66
N GLU A 91 -6.02 -0.85 -10.66
CA GLU A 91 -6.66 -0.16 -11.79
C GLU A 91 -7.54 1.06 -11.40
N GLU A 92 -7.50 1.49 -10.14
CA GLU A 92 -8.21 2.66 -9.60
C GLU A 92 -7.46 3.96 -9.95
N PHE A 93 -7.15 4.16 -11.24
CA PHE A 93 -6.23 5.20 -11.74
C PHE A 93 -6.62 6.62 -11.31
N VAL A 94 -7.91 6.94 -11.30
CA VAL A 94 -8.40 8.27 -10.91
C VAL A 94 -8.15 8.53 -9.42
N LYS A 95 -8.40 7.52 -8.56
CA LYS A 95 -8.13 7.64 -7.13
C LYS A 95 -6.63 7.68 -6.86
N ALA A 96 -5.85 6.86 -7.55
CA ALA A 96 -4.40 6.86 -7.46
C ALA A 96 -3.83 8.25 -7.78
N GLN A 97 -4.27 8.86 -8.90
CA GLN A 97 -3.85 10.20 -9.29
C GLN A 97 -4.14 11.25 -8.21
N TYR A 98 -5.35 11.22 -7.62
CA TYR A 98 -5.71 12.10 -6.51
C TYR A 98 -4.76 11.95 -5.30
N PHE A 99 -4.44 10.71 -4.89
CA PHE A 99 -3.55 10.50 -3.74
C PHE A 99 -2.08 10.80 -4.05
N PHE A 100 -1.60 10.62 -5.28
CA PHE A 100 -0.28 11.10 -5.67
C PHE A 100 -0.19 12.63 -5.61
N GLN A 101 -1.22 13.36 -6.08
CA GLN A 101 -1.29 14.83 -5.95
C GLN A 101 -1.29 15.25 -4.48
N ARG A 102 -2.05 14.54 -3.64
CA ARG A 102 -2.07 14.79 -2.19
C ARG A 102 -0.71 14.55 -1.54
N TYR A 103 0.01 13.50 -1.94
CA TYR A 103 1.38 13.25 -1.48
C TYR A 103 2.33 14.39 -1.87
N LEU A 104 2.25 14.89 -3.11
CA LEU A 104 3.04 16.04 -3.55
C LEU A 104 2.75 17.30 -2.76
N TYR A 105 1.48 17.59 -2.48
CA TYR A 105 1.08 18.75 -1.68
C TYR A 105 1.71 18.74 -0.28
N TYR A 106 1.78 17.58 0.37
CA TYR A 106 2.39 17.47 1.70
C TYR A 106 3.93 17.46 1.69
N ASN A 107 4.56 17.21 0.54
CA ASN A 107 6.01 17.05 0.43
C ASN A 107 6.63 18.03 -0.58
N GLU A 108 5.95 19.16 -0.86
CA GLU A 108 6.31 20.08 -1.94
C GLU A 108 7.72 20.70 -1.80
N LEU A 109 8.21 20.81 -0.56
CA LEU A 109 9.52 21.37 -0.23
C LEU A 109 10.66 20.33 -0.32
N ASP A 110 10.34 19.03 -0.37
CA ASP A 110 11.32 17.95 -0.43
C ASP A 110 11.49 17.45 -1.87
N SER A 111 11.92 18.35 -2.76
CA SER A 111 12.00 18.07 -4.20
C SER A 111 13.05 17.01 -4.58
N ALA A 112 13.98 16.69 -3.67
CA ALA A 112 15.00 15.65 -3.88
C ALA A 112 14.50 14.25 -3.47
N ASN A 113 13.35 14.15 -2.79
CA ASN A 113 12.77 12.89 -2.40
C ASN A 113 12.38 12.05 -3.62
N LEU A 114 12.85 10.81 -3.66
CA LEU A 114 12.60 9.91 -4.77
C LEU A 114 11.10 9.65 -4.98
N ASN A 115 10.31 9.56 -3.91
CA ASN A 115 8.87 9.34 -4.01
C ASN A 115 8.15 10.60 -4.51
N VAL A 116 8.66 11.81 -4.23
CA VAL A 116 8.13 13.06 -4.81
C VAL A 116 8.37 13.10 -6.31
N ILE A 117 9.56 12.72 -6.76
CA ILE A 117 9.88 12.63 -8.19
C ILE A 117 8.95 11.59 -8.86
N LYS A 118 8.87 10.38 -8.29
CA LYS A 118 8.00 9.32 -8.82
C LYS A 118 6.52 9.71 -8.84
N ALA A 119 6.01 10.37 -7.81
CA ALA A 119 4.60 10.77 -7.76
C ALA A 119 4.22 11.74 -8.89
N LYS A 120 5.14 12.61 -9.33
CA LYS A 120 4.93 13.47 -10.50
C LYS A 120 4.75 12.66 -11.77
N ASP A 121 5.63 11.69 -12.00
CA ASP A 121 5.54 10.78 -13.15
C ASP A 121 4.26 9.94 -13.07
N GLU A 122 3.90 9.47 -11.88
CA GLU A 122 2.75 8.58 -11.69
C GLU A 122 1.40 9.26 -11.91
N ILE A 123 1.30 10.57 -11.70
CA ILE A 123 0.11 11.35 -12.06
C ILE A 123 -0.14 11.28 -13.57
N LEU A 124 0.91 11.42 -14.37
CA LEU A 124 0.83 11.32 -15.84
C LEU A 124 0.56 9.88 -16.29
N ASN A 125 1.22 8.91 -15.66
CA ASN A 125 1.00 7.50 -15.96
C ASN A 125 -0.43 7.04 -15.67
N CYS A 126 -1.03 7.50 -14.56
CA CYS A 126 -2.42 7.20 -14.24
C CYS A 126 -3.38 7.78 -15.30
N GLU A 127 -3.11 9.00 -15.78
CA GLU A 127 -3.91 9.61 -16.85
C GLU A 127 -3.81 8.82 -18.16
N LEU A 128 -2.60 8.41 -18.53
CA LEU A 128 -2.37 7.58 -19.73
C LEU A 128 -3.05 6.21 -19.60
N ALA A 129 -2.87 5.53 -18.46
CA ALA A 129 -3.48 4.23 -18.21
C ALA A 129 -5.01 4.31 -18.26
N TRP A 130 -5.61 5.34 -17.65
CA TRP A 130 -7.06 5.55 -17.71
C TRP A 130 -7.56 5.80 -19.14
N LYS A 131 -6.82 6.57 -19.95
CA LYS A 131 -7.15 6.78 -21.37
C LYS A 131 -7.08 5.49 -22.18
N MET A 132 -6.04 4.68 -21.97
CA MET A 132 -5.87 3.39 -22.65
C MET A 132 -6.93 2.37 -22.24
N TYR A 133 -7.28 2.33 -20.95
CA TYR A 133 -8.32 1.44 -20.41
C TYR A 133 -9.70 1.75 -21.01
N ASN A 134 -10.06 3.03 -21.14
CA ASN A 134 -11.37 3.45 -21.64
C ASN A 134 -11.45 3.62 -23.16
N ASN A 135 -10.32 3.75 -23.84
CA ASN A 135 -10.24 3.81 -25.30
C ASN A 135 -9.18 2.85 -25.83
N PRO A 136 -9.42 1.53 -25.74
CA PRO A 136 -8.49 0.56 -26.27
C PRO A 136 -8.50 0.66 -27.80
N ASN A 137 -7.42 1.20 -28.37
CA ASN A 137 -7.16 1.12 -29.81
C ASN A 137 -6.90 -0.37 -30.12
N GLY A 138 -7.97 -1.11 -30.39
CA GLY A 138 -7.98 -2.57 -30.44
C GLY A 138 -6.96 -3.12 -31.44
N VAL A 139 -5.85 -3.65 -30.93
CA VAL A 139 -5.04 -4.58 -31.70
C VAL A 139 -5.81 -5.90 -31.72
N LYS A 140 -6.24 -6.31 -32.91
CA LYS A 140 -6.88 -7.62 -33.10
C LYS A 140 -5.80 -8.69 -32.92
N VAL A 141 -5.72 -9.28 -31.73
CA VAL A 141 -4.83 -10.41 -31.48
C VAL A 141 -5.42 -11.61 -32.20
N ILE A 142 -4.77 -12.01 -33.29
CA ILE A 142 -5.08 -13.26 -33.98
C ILE A 142 -4.23 -14.32 -33.28
N GLN A 143 -4.89 -15.21 -32.54
CA GLN A 143 -4.24 -16.40 -32.00
C GLN A 143 -3.89 -17.29 -33.19
N CYS A 144 -2.60 -17.54 -33.40
CA CYS A 144 -2.15 -18.56 -34.36
C CYS A 144 -2.26 -19.92 -33.67
N ASP A 145 -3.05 -20.82 -34.27
CA ASP A 145 -3.12 -22.23 -33.92
C ASP A 145 -1.84 -23.00 -34.28
#